data_AF-A0A1U9JN28-F1
#
_entry.id   AF-A0A1U9JN28-F1
#
_cell.length_a   1.000
_cell.length_b   1.000
_cell.length_c   1.000
_cell.angle_alpha   90.00
_cell.angle_beta   90.00
_cell.angle_gamma   90.00
#
_symmetry.space_group_name_H-M   'P 1'
#
loop_
_entity.id
_entity.type
_entity.pdbx_description
1 polymer ?
#
loop_
_entity_poly.entity_id
_entity_poly.type
_entity_poly.pdbx_seq_one_letter_code
_entity_poly.pdbx_strand_id
1 'polypeptide(L)'
;MAVSKYQLLIRLATEKCDDAAQVMNYARQRMETARQRLQQLAQFLADYLHRRIAQGEQGMAAGQWVDYQKFIERLQEAIAVQRQEVDSSQNAYQQATDAWQAARKKLKALEKLQEQEDMRARLREAKREQKQTDEFAARIFRESKSRT
;
A
#
# COMPACT_ATOMS: atom_id res chain seq x y z
N MET A 1 20.97 18.97 -19.26
CA MET A 1 19.54 18.87 -19.62
C MET A 1 18.72 19.34 -18.43
N ALA A 2 17.83 20.31 -18.58
CA ALA A 2 16.99 20.76 -17.47
C ALA A 2 16.01 19.63 -17.13
N VAL A 3 16.08 19.10 -15.90
CA VAL A 3 15.12 18.12 -15.40
C VAL A 3 13.74 18.77 -15.45
N SER A 4 12.80 18.17 -16.19
CA SER A 4 11.45 18.72 -16.32
C SER A 4 10.83 18.81 -14.92
N LYS A 5 10.18 19.93 -14.59
CA LYS A 5 9.53 20.15 -13.28
C LYS A 5 8.63 18.96 -12.87
N TYR A 6 7.98 18.31 -13.84
CA TYR A 6 7.15 17.14 -13.60
C TYR A 6 7.95 15.90 -13.21
N GLN A 7 9.15 15.69 -13.77
CA GLN A 7 10.01 14.56 -13.41
C GLN A 7 10.42 14.60 -11.93
N LEU A 8 10.76 15.77 -11.41
CA LEU A 8 11.08 15.92 -9.99
C LEU A 8 9.85 15.65 -9.10
N LEU A 9 8.68 16.18 -9.49
CA LEU A 9 7.44 15.96 -8.75
C LEU A 9 7.00 14.50 -8.77
N ILE A 10 7.19 13.80 -9.89
CA ILE A 10 6.92 12.37 -10.04
C ILE A 10 7.86 11.59 -9.14
N ARG A 11 9.17 11.86 -9.17
CA ARG A 11 10.12 11.20 -8.28
C ARG A 11 9.71 11.32 -6.81
N LEU A 12 9.40 12.52 -6.34
CA LEU A 12 8.95 12.75 -4.97
C LEU A 12 7.62 12.06 -4.66
N ALA A 13 6.70 12.01 -5.63
CA ALA A 13 5.43 11.30 -5.47
C ALA A 13 5.60 9.77 -5.45
N THR A 14 6.58 9.24 -6.19
CA THR A 14 6.97 7.83 -6.17
C THR A 14 7.54 7.47 -4.82
N GLU A 15 8.53 8.23 -4.32
CA GLU A 15 9.11 8.03 -2.98
C GLU A 15 8.02 8.01 -1.90
N LYS A 16 7.08 8.97 -1.93
CA LYS A 16 5.93 8.98 -1.00
C LYS A 16 4.99 7.78 -1.17
N CYS A 17 4.78 7.31 -2.38
CA CYS A 17 3.94 6.14 -2.64
C CYS A 17 4.60 4.86 -2.11
N ASP A 18 5.92 4.76 -2.23
CA ASP A 18 6.71 3.63 -1.74
C ASP A 18 6.75 3.62 -0.22
N ASP A 19 6.98 4.78 0.42
CA ASP A 19 6.90 4.93 1.88
C ASP A 19 5.52 4.51 2.41
N ALA A 20 4.45 4.99 1.77
CA ALA A 20 3.08 4.60 2.15
C ALA A 20 2.82 3.10 1.95
N ALA A 21 3.40 2.48 0.92
CA ALA A 21 3.30 1.05 0.70
C ALA A 21 4.03 0.25 1.79
N GLN A 22 5.20 0.72 2.25
CA GLN A 22 5.92 0.09 3.37
C GLN A 22 5.10 0.14 4.66
N VAL A 23 4.51 1.29 5.00
CA VAL A 23 3.63 1.43 6.16
C VAL A 23 2.42 0.52 6.07
N MET A 24 1.77 0.46 4.90
CA MET A 24 0.64 -0.43 4.64
C MET A 24 1.03 -1.91 4.83
N ASN A 25 2.18 -2.33 4.32
CA ASN A 25 2.65 -3.71 4.47
C ASN A 25 2.95 -4.06 5.92
N TYR A 26 3.56 -3.15 6.68
CA TYR A 26 3.79 -3.33 8.11
C TYR A 26 2.46 -3.46 8.89
N ALA A 27 1.50 -2.57 8.62
CA ALA A 27 0.17 -2.62 9.24
C ALA A 27 -0.55 -3.93 8.91
N ARG A 28 -0.43 -4.42 7.66
CA ARG A 28 -0.96 -5.72 7.23
C ARG A 28 -0.37 -6.87 8.03
N GLN A 29 0.96 -6.95 8.14
CA GLN A 29 1.62 -8.01 8.89
C GLN A 29 1.21 -8.01 10.36
N ARG A 30 1.08 -6.83 10.98
CA ARG A 30 0.58 -6.70 12.36
C ARG A 30 -0.85 -7.23 12.49
N MET A 31 -1.74 -6.87 11.56
CA MET A 31 -3.12 -7.37 11.53
C MET A 31 -3.18 -8.89 11.38
N GLU A 32 -2.43 -9.45 10.43
CA GLU A 32 -2.36 -10.90 10.21
C GLU A 32 -1.83 -11.63 11.44
N THR A 33 -0.77 -11.12 12.08
CA THR A 33 -0.22 -11.66 13.32
C THR A 33 -1.24 -11.61 14.46
N ALA A 34 -1.96 -10.50 14.62
CA ALA A 34 -2.98 -10.35 15.66
C ALA A 34 -4.13 -11.36 15.46
N ARG A 35 -4.56 -11.57 14.21
CA ARG A 35 -5.59 -12.56 13.87
C ARG A 35 -5.14 -13.99 14.14
N GLN A 36 -3.90 -14.33 13.77
CA GLN A 36 -3.32 -15.65 14.04
C GLN A 36 -3.27 -15.93 15.55
N ARG A 37 -2.83 -14.96 16.37
CA ARG A 37 -2.82 -15.09 17.82
C ARG A 37 -4.22 -15.31 18.40
N LEU A 38 -5.21 -14.56 17.91
CA LEU A 38 -6.61 -14.74 18.32
C LEU A 38 -7.11 -16.16 18.00
N GLN A 39 -6.81 -16.66 16.81
CA GLN A 39 -7.17 -18.01 16.39
C GLN A 39 -6.52 -19.07 17.29
N GLN A 40 -5.23 -18.90 17.62
CA GLN A 40 -4.51 -19.80 18.53
C GLN A 40 -5.13 -19.82 19.92
N LEU A 41 -5.48 -18.65 20.49
CA LEU A 41 -6.14 -18.57 21.79
C LEU A 41 -7.53 -19.24 21.78
N ALA A 42 -8.31 -19.04 20.72
CA ALA A 42 -9.61 -19.66 20.56
C ALA A 42 -9.52 -21.19 20.43
N GLN A 43 -8.56 -21.69 19.64
CA GLN A 43 -8.30 -23.12 19.52
C GLN A 43 -7.87 -23.72 20.85
N PHE A 44 -6.94 -23.06 21.54
CA PHE A 44 -6.45 -23.51 22.84
C PHE A 44 -7.59 -23.56 23.88
N LEU A 45 -8.49 -22.58 23.90
CA LEU A 45 -9.68 -22.62 24.76
C LEU A 45 -10.56 -23.82 24.41
N ALA A 46 -10.85 -24.07 23.14
CA ALA A 46 -11.68 -25.20 22.71
C ALA A 46 -11.06 -26.55 23.11
N ASP A 47 -9.77 -26.74 22.86
CA ASP A 47 -9.02 -27.96 23.22
C ASP A 47 -9.03 -28.16 24.75
N TYR A 48 -8.86 -27.08 25.50
CA TYR A 48 -8.85 -27.11 26.95
C TYR A 48 -10.22 -27.47 27.54
N LEU A 49 -11.31 -26.94 26.98
CA LEU A 49 -12.68 -27.33 27.35
C LEU A 49 -12.96 -28.81 27.01
N HIS A 50 -12.54 -29.27 25.82
CA HIS A 50 -12.71 -30.67 25.39
C HIS A 50 -12.01 -31.67 26.31
N ARG A 51 -10.74 -31.43 26.66
CA ARG A 51 -10.00 -32.28 27.60
C ARG A 51 -10.68 -32.38 28.96
N ARG A 52 -11.42 -31.35 29.35
CA ARG A 52 -12.07 -31.28 30.66
C ARG A 52 -13.38 -32.02 30.71
N ILE A 53 -14.14 -32.07 29.62
CA ILE A 53 -15.30 -32.97 29.49
C ILE A 53 -14.84 -34.42 29.70
N ALA A 54 -13.75 -34.84 29.02
CA ALA A 54 -13.19 -36.18 29.17
C ALA A 54 -12.66 -36.50 30.58
N GLN A 55 -12.13 -35.52 31.33
CA GLN A 55 -11.71 -35.72 32.72
C GLN A 55 -12.86 -35.69 33.73
N GLY A 56 -13.93 -34.93 33.46
CA GLY A 56 -15.12 -34.87 34.30
C GLY A 56 -15.85 -36.21 34.39
N GLU A 57 -15.82 -37.00 33.31
CA GLU A 57 -16.33 -38.38 33.28
C GLU A 57 -15.59 -39.33 34.24
N GLN A 58 -14.38 -38.99 34.67
CA GLN A 58 -13.54 -39.80 35.57
C GLN A 58 -13.61 -39.36 37.05
N GLY A 59 -14.38 -38.31 37.36
CA GLY A 59 -14.49 -37.72 38.69
C GLY A 59 -13.33 -36.78 39.03
N MET A 60 -13.63 -35.59 39.56
CA MET A 60 -12.65 -34.53 39.76
C MET A 60 -12.74 -33.91 41.16
N ALA A 61 -11.59 -33.60 41.77
CA ALA A 61 -11.54 -32.96 43.10
C ALA A 61 -11.98 -31.49 43.04
N ALA A 62 -12.71 -31.01 44.05
CA ALA A 62 -13.27 -29.66 44.09
C ALA A 62 -12.23 -28.53 43.88
N GLY A 63 -11.00 -28.68 44.38
CA GLY A 63 -9.92 -27.71 44.15
C GLY A 63 -9.52 -27.57 42.68
N GLN A 64 -9.49 -28.69 41.94
CA GLN A 64 -9.17 -28.70 40.50
C GLN A 64 -10.28 -28.07 39.65
N TRP A 65 -11.50 -27.94 40.20
CA TRP A 65 -12.59 -27.22 39.57
C TRP A 65 -12.40 -25.70 39.65
N VAL A 66 -12.00 -25.20 40.81
CA VAL A 66 -11.80 -23.77 41.06
C VAL A 66 -10.64 -23.22 40.23
N ASP A 67 -9.51 -23.92 40.19
CA ASP A 67 -8.34 -23.47 39.42
C ASP A 67 -8.61 -23.43 37.92
N TYR A 68 -9.42 -24.37 37.44
CA TYR A 68 -9.86 -24.43 36.06
C TYR A 68 -10.73 -23.24 35.66
N GLN A 69 -11.73 -22.92 36.48
CA GLN A 69 -12.61 -21.79 36.21
C GLN A 69 -11.81 -20.49 36.15
N LYS A 70 -10.90 -20.27 37.11
CA LYS A 70 -10.01 -19.11 37.11
C LYS A 70 -9.13 -19.02 35.86
N PHE A 71 -8.63 -20.16 35.38
CA PHE A 71 -7.84 -20.18 34.15
C PHE A 71 -8.67 -19.82 32.91
N ILE A 72 -9.90 -20.32 32.81
CA ILE A 72 -10.83 -19.95 31.74
C ILE A 72 -11.11 -18.46 31.75
N GLU A 73 -11.43 -17.89 32.92
CA GLU A 73 -11.71 -16.46 33.05
C GLU A 73 -10.54 -15.63 32.53
N ARG A 74 -9.30 -15.95 32.95
CA ARG A 74 -8.08 -15.28 32.46
C ARG A 74 -7.86 -15.44 30.96
N LEU A 75 -8.17 -16.62 30.42
CA LEU A 75 -8.02 -16.88 28.98
C LEU A 75 -9.09 -16.12 28.16
N GLN A 76 -10.31 -16.01 28.67
CA GLN A 76 -11.37 -15.21 28.06
C GLN A 76 -11.05 -13.72 28.08
N GLU A 77 -10.49 -13.22 29.18
CA GLU A 77 -9.96 -11.84 29.27
C GLU A 77 -8.86 -11.61 28.22
N ALA A 78 -7.90 -12.52 28.10
CA ALA A 78 -6.84 -12.44 27.10
C ALA A 78 -7.39 -12.44 25.66
N ILE A 79 -8.40 -13.27 25.38
CA ILE A 79 -9.11 -13.29 24.09
C ILE A 79 -9.80 -11.97 23.82
N ALA A 80 -10.45 -11.36 24.82
CA ALA A 80 -11.12 -10.07 24.66
C ALA A 80 -10.10 -8.96 24.32
N VAL A 81 -8.97 -8.91 25.02
CA VAL A 81 -7.86 -7.99 24.70
C VAL A 81 -7.33 -8.23 23.29
N GLN A 82 -7.12 -9.50 22.91
CA GLN A 82 -6.61 -9.84 21.58
C GLN A 82 -7.60 -9.48 20.46
N ARG A 83 -8.91 -9.57 20.70
CA ARG A 83 -9.94 -9.08 19.75
C ARG A 83 -9.83 -7.58 19.53
N GLN A 84 -9.67 -6.80 20.60
CA GLN A 84 -9.47 -5.36 20.49
C GLN A 84 -8.20 -5.01 19.69
N GLU A 85 -7.11 -5.76 19.87
CA GLU A 85 -5.89 -5.59 19.06
C GLU A 85 -6.12 -5.94 17.58
N VAL A 86 -6.92 -6.96 17.27
CA VAL A 86 -7.32 -7.27 15.89
C VAL A 86 -8.10 -6.11 15.29
N ASP A 87 -9.08 -5.57 16.00
CA ASP A 87 -9.90 -4.45 15.50
C ASP A 87 -9.05 -3.19 15.30
N SER A 88 -8.17 -2.86 16.26
CA SER A 88 -7.25 -1.73 16.16
C SER A 88 -6.27 -1.88 15.00
N SER A 89 -5.69 -3.07 14.82
CA SER A 89 -4.74 -3.33 13.73
C SER A 89 -5.42 -3.35 12.36
N GLN A 90 -6.66 -3.81 12.27
CA GLN A 90 -7.47 -3.73 11.05
C GLN A 90 -7.79 -2.27 10.68
N ASN A 91 -8.16 -1.44 11.65
CA ASN A 91 -8.36 0.00 11.41
C ASN A 91 -7.07 0.69 10.95
N ALA A 92 -5.93 0.37 11.56
CA ALA A 92 -4.63 0.90 11.15
C ALA A 92 -4.26 0.48 9.73
N TYR A 93 -4.52 -0.79 9.36
CA TYR A 93 -4.30 -1.28 8.00
C TYR A 93 -5.18 -0.52 6.99
N GLN A 94 -6.47 -0.32 7.29
CA GLN A 94 -7.37 0.43 6.41
C GLN A 94 -6.88 1.88 6.19
N GLN A 95 -6.50 2.58 7.26
CA GLN A 95 -5.96 3.94 7.16
C GLN A 95 -4.69 4.00 6.31
N ALA A 96 -3.78 3.03 6.48
CA ALA A 96 -2.55 2.94 5.68
C ALA A 96 -2.86 2.63 4.21
N THR A 97 -3.84 1.78 3.93
CA THR A 97 -4.33 1.51 2.57
C THR A 97 -4.89 2.77 1.93
N ASP A 98 -5.73 3.54 2.63
CA ASP A 98 -6.31 4.78 2.11
C ASP A 98 -5.23 5.82 1.80
N ALA A 99 -4.23 5.96 2.69
CA ALA A 99 -3.09 6.84 2.48
C ALA A 99 -2.26 6.43 1.25
N TRP A 100 -1.99 5.14 1.08
CA TRP A 100 -1.30 4.61 -0.10
C TRP A 100 -2.09 4.85 -1.38
N GLN A 101 -3.40 4.61 -1.38
CA GLN A 101 -4.26 4.89 -2.54
C GLN A 101 -4.26 6.37 -2.92
N ALA A 102 -4.30 7.27 -1.94
CA ALA A 102 -4.23 8.71 -2.17
C ALA A 102 -2.88 9.13 -2.80
N ALA A 103 -1.77 8.60 -2.27
CA ALA A 103 -0.43 8.82 -2.82
C ALA A 103 -0.33 8.30 -4.27
N ARG A 104 -0.82 7.08 -4.52
CA ARG A 104 -0.82 6.46 -5.85
C ARG A 104 -1.67 7.24 -6.86
N LYS A 105 -2.82 7.76 -6.44
CA LYS A 105 -3.68 8.62 -7.29
C LYS A 105 -2.96 9.89 -7.70
N LYS A 106 -2.23 10.52 -6.76
CA LYS A 106 -1.44 11.73 -7.03
C LYS A 106 -0.28 11.45 -7.99
N LEU A 107 0.45 10.35 -7.78
CA LEU A 107 1.51 9.91 -8.70
C LEU A 107 0.97 9.74 -10.12
N LYS A 108 -0.11 8.98 -10.28
CA LYS A 108 -0.75 8.74 -11.59
C LYS A 108 -1.20 10.03 -12.27
N ALA A 109 -1.70 11.00 -11.51
CA ALA A 109 -2.08 12.30 -12.06
C ALA A 109 -0.86 13.08 -12.60
N LEU A 110 0.27 13.04 -11.89
CA LEU A 110 1.51 13.69 -12.32
C LEU A 110 2.11 13.01 -13.56
N GLU A 111 2.13 11.67 -13.60
CA GLU A 111 2.59 10.89 -14.76
C GLU A 111 1.83 11.29 -16.03
N LYS A 112 0.49 11.41 -15.92
CA LYS A 112 -0.35 11.86 -17.04
C LYS A 112 -0.02 13.29 -17.50
N LEU A 113 0.29 14.20 -16.57
CA LEU A 113 0.68 15.56 -16.92
C LEU A 113 2.05 15.60 -17.61
N GLN A 114 2.99 14.77 -17.18
CA GLN A 114 4.28 14.64 -17.84
C GLN A 114 4.11 14.14 -19.27
N GLU A 115 3.31 13.07 -19.48
CA GLU A 115 3.03 12.53 -20.81
C GLU A 115 2.47 13.60 -21.76
N GLN A 116 1.54 14.43 -21.28
CA GLN A 116 0.98 15.53 -22.06
C GLN A 116 2.02 16.61 -22.40
N GLU A 117 2.92 16.94 -21.48
CA GLU A 117 4.01 17.88 -21.76
C GLU A 117 5.04 17.33 -22.73
N ASP A 118 5.38 16.05 -22.63
CA ASP A 118 6.29 15.38 -23.56
C ASP A 118 5.69 15.38 -24.98
N MET A 119 4.38 15.12 -25.12
CA MET A 119 3.68 15.27 -26.41
C MET A 119 3.74 16.70 -26.95
N ARG A 120 3.48 17.71 -26.11
CA ARG A 120 3.54 19.12 -26.51
C ARG A 120 4.96 19.53 -26.92
N ALA A 121 5.98 19.04 -26.22
CA ALA A 121 7.37 19.29 -26.54
C ALA A 121 7.73 18.72 -27.92
N ARG A 122 7.38 17.45 -28.19
CA ARG A 122 7.59 16.80 -29.50
C ARG A 122 6.91 17.56 -30.63
N LEU A 123 5.67 18.03 -30.42
CA LEU A 123 4.95 18.82 -31.44
C LEU A 123 5.61 20.18 -31.70
N ARG A 124 6.15 20.84 -30.66
CA ARG A 124 6.90 22.10 -30.83
C ARG A 124 8.21 21.88 -31.58
N GLU A 125 8.91 20.79 -31.28
CA GLU A 125 10.16 20.43 -31.94
C GLU A 125 9.94 20.09 -33.42
N ALA A 126 8.98 19.23 -33.74
CA ALA A 126 8.62 18.89 -35.12
C ALA A 126 8.24 20.14 -35.95
N LYS A 127 7.48 21.08 -35.38
CA LYS A 127 7.17 22.36 -36.04
C LYS A 127 8.42 23.21 -36.29
N ARG A 128 9.39 23.20 -35.36
CA ARG A 128 10.65 23.95 -35.50
C ARG A 128 11.51 23.34 -36.60
N GLU A 129 11.63 22.02 -36.64
CA GLU A 129 12.38 21.28 -37.67
C GLU A 129 11.78 21.46 -39.06
N GLN A 130 10.45 21.38 -39.17
CA GLN A 130 9.74 21.64 -40.43
C GLN A 130 10.04 23.07 -40.93
N LYS A 131 9.91 24.08 -40.07
CA LYS A 131 10.19 25.47 -40.43
C LYS A 131 11.64 25.67 -40.90
N GLN A 132 12.62 25.07 -40.22
CA GLN A 132 14.03 25.15 -40.61
C GLN A 132 14.28 24.49 -41.97
N THR A 133 13.64 23.36 -42.23
CA THR A 133 13.72 22.64 -43.51
C THR A 133 13.14 23.47 -44.65
N ASP A 134 11.96 24.05 -44.43
CA ASP A 134 11.29 24.91 -45.41
C ASP A 134 12.11 26.18 -45.72
N GLU A 135 12.70 26.81 -44.70
CA GLU A 135 13.57 27.98 -44.86
C GLU A 135 14.83 27.65 -45.67
N PHE A 136 15.45 26.49 -45.41
CA PHE A 136 16.62 26.01 -46.14
C PHE A 136 16.28 25.69 -47.61
N ALA A 137 15.19 24.97 -47.86
CA ALA A 137 14.72 24.66 -49.21
C ALA A 137 14.40 25.95 -50.01
N ALA A 138 13.71 26.90 -49.38
CA ALA A 138 13.41 28.19 -49.99
C ALA A 138 14.68 29.01 -50.31
N ARG A 139 15.72 28.91 -49.47
CA ARG A 139 17.01 29.57 -49.74
C ARG A 139 17.72 28.95 -50.93
N ILE A 140 17.83 27.62 -51.00
CA ILE A 140 18.42 26.92 -52.15
C ILE A 140 17.69 27.29 -53.44
N PHE A 141 16.35 27.29 -53.41
CA PHE A 141 15.54 27.66 -54.57
C PHE A 141 15.78 29.11 -55.03
N ARG A 142 15.97 30.05 -54.11
CA ARG A 142 16.33 31.44 -54.46
C ARG A 142 17.72 31.53 -55.08
N GLU A 143 18.70 30.81 -54.53
CA GLU A 143 20.08 30.80 -55.03
C GLU A 143 20.21 30.12 -56.40
N SER A 144 19.41 29.10 -56.70
CA SER A 144 19.39 28.48 -58.02
C SER A 144 18.76 29.41 -59.07
N LYS A 145 17.69 30.13 -58.71
CA LYS A 145 17.01 31.07 -59.61
C LYS A 145 17.82 32.34 -59.92
N SER A 146 18.82 32.68 -59.09
CA SER A 146 19.72 33.81 -59.35
C SER A 146 20.97 33.43 -60.16
N ARG A 147 21.19 32.14 -60.44
CA ARG A 147 22.34 31.63 -61.23
C ARG A 147 21.97 31.29 -62.68
N THR A 148 20.69 31.26 -63.00
CA THR A 148 20.13 31.22 -64.36
C THR A 148 19.80 32.62 -64.84
#